data_AF-A0A350CYJ6-F1
#
_entry.id   AF-A0A350CYJ6-F1
#
_cell.length_a   1.000
_cell.length_b   1.000
_cell.length_c   1.000
_cell.angle_alpha   90.00
_cell.angle_beta   90.00
_cell.angle_gamma   90.00
#
_symmetry.space_group_name_H-M   'P 1'
#
loop_
_entity.id
_entity.type
_entity.pdbx_description
1 polymer ?
#
loop_
_entity_poly.entity_id
_entity_poly.type
_entity_poly.pdbx_seq_one_letter_code
_entity_poly.pdbx_strand_id
1 'polypeptide(L)'
;LRQWRGQTMLIQIIPFSYPLTEKVKDEIQKFASELHPENSRCVFSAAQHENTKLPEIPGGEQTEVVAVFAMTSTPETEVQGNFINELKQKAQDSKALLRIVVDTSGFLARFANTPQRITERKKNWSNFLAPYGVSFAFVNLTDPDVKDAAAQFEQAK
;
A
#
# COMPACT_ATOMS: atom_id res chain seq x y z
N LEU A 1 21.31 -11.86 -6.86
CA LEU A 1 20.04 -12.53 -7.17
C LEU A 1 19.98 -13.83 -6.37
N ARG A 2 19.43 -13.82 -5.16
CA ARG A 2 19.28 -15.04 -4.34
C ARG A 2 18.26 -15.96 -5.03
N GLN A 3 18.64 -17.21 -5.26
CA GLN A 3 17.76 -18.26 -5.75
C GLN A 3 16.81 -18.67 -4.61
N TRP A 4 15.51 -18.42 -4.77
CA TRP A 4 14.49 -18.78 -3.79
C TRP A 4 13.61 -19.90 -4.38
N ARG A 5 13.76 -21.13 -3.87
CA ARG A 5 12.96 -22.28 -4.30
C ARG A 5 11.84 -22.56 -3.29
N GLY A 6 10.58 -22.38 -3.70
CA GLY A 6 9.45 -23.14 -3.16
C GLY A 6 8.66 -22.58 -1.98
N GLN A 7 8.85 -21.33 -1.55
CA GLN A 7 8.02 -20.72 -0.50
C GLN A 7 7.15 -19.60 -1.08
N THR A 8 5.86 -19.59 -0.70
CA THR A 8 4.86 -18.63 -1.15
C THR A 8 5.03 -17.32 -0.39
N MET A 9 5.20 -16.22 -1.12
CA MET A 9 5.21 -14.89 -0.51
C MET A 9 3.77 -14.47 -0.18
N LEU A 10 3.51 -14.12 1.07
CA LEU A 10 2.19 -13.67 1.50
C LEU A 10 2.16 -12.14 1.53
N ILE A 11 1.20 -11.56 0.82
CA ILE A 11 1.02 -10.11 0.75
C ILE A 11 -0.34 -9.77 1.35
N GLN A 12 -0.34 -9.23 2.57
CA GLN A 12 -1.57 -8.81 3.22
C GLN A 12 -1.92 -7.38 2.84
N ILE A 13 -3.05 -7.20 2.16
CA ILE A 13 -3.55 -5.91 1.73
C ILE A 13 -4.56 -5.41 2.76
N ILE A 14 -4.32 -4.22 3.32
CA ILE A 14 -5.16 -3.61 4.36
C ILE A 14 -5.61 -2.23 3.88
N PRO A 15 -6.81 -2.12 3.30
CA PRO A 15 -7.33 -0.82 2.91
C PRO A 15 -7.80 -0.02 4.14
N PHE A 16 -7.65 1.30 4.08
CA PHE A 16 -8.06 2.20 5.16
C PHE A 16 -9.17 3.15 4.70
N SER A 17 -10.26 3.22 5.45
CA SER A 17 -11.46 4.05 5.26
C SER A 17 -12.31 3.78 4.02
N TYR A 18 -11.91 2.89 3.10
CA TYR A 18 -12.74 2.48 1.97
C TYR A 18 -12.52 1.01 1.58
N PRO A 19 -13.58 0.29 1.14
CA PRO A 19 -13.42 -1.06 0.63
C PRO A 19 -12.84 -1.07 -0.78
N LEU A 20 -11.96 -2.04 -1.06
CA LEU A 20 -11.50 -2.33 -2.42
C LEU A 20 -12.59 -3.09 -3.18
N THR A 21 -12.84 -2.70 -4.44
CA THR A 21 -13.74 -3.42 -5.33
C THR A 21 -13.09 -4.72 -5.80
N GLU A 22 -13.89 -5.71 -6.22
CA GLU A 22 -13.36 -6.97 -6.75
C GLU A 22 -12.42 -6.75 -7.94
N LYS A 23 -12.77 -5.84 -8.85
CA LYS A 23 -11.88 -5.45 -9.96
C LYS A 23 -10.52 -4.95 -9.47
N VAL A 24 -10.48 -4.09 -8.45
CA VAL A 24 -9.22 -3.58 -7.90
C VAL A 24 -8.43 -4.69 -7.21
N LYS A 25 -9.09 -5.62 -6.51
CA LYS A 25 -8.42 -6.78 -5.92
C LYS A 25 -7.77 -7.66 -6.99
N ASP A 26 -8.47 -7.89 -8.11
CA ASP A 26 -7.93 -8.66 -9.24
C ASP A 26 -6.69 -7.97 -9.83
N GLU A 27 -6.73 -6.65 -10.04
CA GLU A 27 -5.58 -5.89 -10.53
C GLU A 27 -4.41 -5.89 -9.53
N ILE A 28 -4.67 -5.78 -8.22
CA ILE A 28 -3.62 -5.91 -7.19
C ILE A 28 -3.00 -7.30 -7.19
N GLN A 29 -3.80 -8.36 -7.36
CA GLN A 29 -3.30 -9.73 -7.43
C GLN A 29 -2.41 -9.93 -8.67
N LYS A 30 -2.80 -9.41 -9.83
CA LYS A 30 -1.95 -9.43 -11.05
C LYS A 30 -0.65 -8.67 -10.83
N PHE A 31 -0.75 -7.43 -10.32
CA PHE A 31 0.38 -6.57 -10.00
C PHE A 31 1.38 -7.26 -9.04
N ALA A 32 0.87 -7.91 -7.98
CA ALA A 32 1.69 -8.66 -7.04
C ALA A 32 2.38 -9.90 -7.66
N SER A 33 1.74 -10.55 -8.61
CA SER A 33 2.33 -11.67 -9.36
C SER A 33 3.39 -11.21 -10.38
N GLU A 34 3.32 -9.96 -10.84
CA GLU A 34 4.35 -9.38 -11.72
C GLU A 34 5.57 -8.84 -10.93
N LEU A 35 5.37 -8.34 -9.71
CA LEU A 35 6.45 -7.82 -8.85
C LEU A 35 7.30 -8.90 -8.18
N HIS A 36 6.72 -10.07 -7.91
CA HIS A 36 7.34 -11.12 -7.11
C HIS A 36 7.43 -12.43 -7.91
N PRO A 37 8.36 -13.35 -7.59
CA PRO A 37 8.46 -14.65 -8.26
C PRO A 37 7.15 -15.46 -8.14
N GLU A 38 6.98 -16.47 -9.01
CA GLU A 38 5.75 -17.21 -9.39
C GLU A 38 4.77 -17.71 -8.28
N ASN A 39 5.04 -17.48 -6.98
CA ASN A 39 4.22 -17.92 -5.86
C ASN A 39 3.84 -16.79 -4.87
N SER A 40 3.52 -15.58 -5.33
CA SER A 40 2.94 -14.55 -4.45
C SER A 40 1.41 -14.70 -4.30
N ARG A 41 0.89 -14.51 -3.09
CA ARG A 41 -0.55 -14.58 -2.80
C ARG A 41 -1.00 -13.34 -2.04
N CYS A 42 -2.00 -12.63 -2.56
CA CYS A 42 -2.64 -11.54 -1.85
C CYS A 42 -3.71 -12.08 -0.88
N VAL A 43 -3.75 -11.51 0.32
CA VAL A 43 -4.85 -11.68 1.28
C VAL A 43 -5.44 -10.32 1.58
N PHE A 44 -6.71 -10.13 1.22
CA PHE A 44 -7.40 -8.86 1.39
C PHE A 44 -8.11 -8.81 2.73
N SER A 45 -7.75 -7.83 3.56
CA SER A 45 -8.47 -7.54 4.80
C SER A 45 -9.68 -6.65 4.52
N ALA A 46 -10.64 -6.64 5.46
CA ALA A 46 -11.69 -5.63 5.46
C ALA A 46 -11.09 -4.23 5.64
N ALA A 47 -11.78 -3.21 5.12
CA ALA A 47 -11.39 -1.83 5.33
C ALA A 47 -11.31 -1.50 6.82
N GLN A 48 -10.15 -0.98 7.23
CA GLN A 48 -9.92 -0.53 8.59
C GLN A 48 -10.35 0.93 8.72
N HIS A 49 -10.82 1.30 9.90
CA HIS A 49 -11.14 2.67 10.26
C HIS A 49 -10.37 3.04 11.52
N GLU A 50 -10.46 4.30 11.92
CA GLU A 50 -10.01 4.75 13.24
C GLU A 50 -10.57 3.82 14.33
N ASN A 51 -9.73 3.44 15.29
CA ASN A 51 -10.09 2.56 16.41
C ASN A 51 -10.55 1.14 16.03
N THR A 52 -10.40 0.73 14.77
CA THR A 52 -10.64 -0.67 14.38
C THR A 52 -9.43 -1.50 14.76
N LYS A 53 -9.65 -2.64 15.41
CA LYS A 53 -8.57 -3.57 15.73
C LYS A 53 -7.93 -4.08 14.43
N LEU A 54 -6.65 -3.77 14.23
CA LEU A 54 -5.89 -4.26 13.08
C LEU A 54 -5.91 -5.79 13.01
N PRO A 55 -6.01 -6.38 11.81
CA PRO A 55 -5.92 -7.82 11.63
C PRO A 55 -4.57 -8.36 12.13
N GLU A 56 -4.52 -9.66 12.39
CA GLU A 56 -3.25 -10.34 12.64
C GLU A 56 -2.41 -10.32 11.36
N ILE A 57 -1.10 -10.07 11.53
CA ILE A 57 -0.11 -10.12 10.47
C ILE A 57 0.63 -11.45 10.62
N PRO A 58 0.50 -12.38 9.67
CA PRO A 58 1.18 -13.66 9.74
C PRO A 58 2.70 -13.47 9.87
N GLY A 59 3.29 -14.08 10.90
CA GLY A 59 4.73 -14.02 11.13
C GLY A 59 5.51 -14.83 10.09
N GLY A 60 6.59 -14.27 9.55
CA GLY A 60 7.47 -14.99 8.62
C GLY A 60 8.35 -14.08 7.77
N GLU A 61 9.51 -14.58 7.35
CA GLU A 61 10.49 -13.82 6.55
C GLU A 61 10.00 -13.47 5.13
N GLN A 62 8.82 -13.95 4.72
CA GLN A 62 8.23 -13.75 3.39
C GLN A 62 6.84 -13.11 3.45
N THR A 63 6.56 -12.37 4.53
CA THR A 63 5.32 -11.60 4.66
C THR A 63 5.57 -10.14 4.28
N GLU A 64 4.74 -9.62 3.39
CA GLU A 64 4.61 -8.19 3.11
C GLU A 64 3.23 -7.71 3.53
N VAL A 65 3.16 -6.51 4.08
CA VAL A 65 1.93 -5.84 4.49
C VAL A 65 1.85 -4.55 3.71
N VAL A 66 0.77 -4.40 2.97
CA VAL A 66 0.50 -3.21 2.16
C VAL A 66 -0.73 -2.51 2.71
N ALA A 67 -0.53 -1.33 3.31
CA ALA A 67 -1.63 -0.45 3.65
C ALA A 67 -2.02 0.39 2.44
N VAL A 68 -3.33 0.50 2.19
CA VAL A 68 -3.87 1.24 1.04
C VAL A 68 -4.69 2.42 1.50
N PHE A 69 -4.28 3.63 1.11
CA PHE A 69 -5.02 4.86 1.34
C PHE A 69 -5.51 5.47 0.03
N ALA A 70 -6.72 6.03 0.01
CA ALA A 70 -7.19 6.80 -1.13
C ALA A 70 -6.55 8.19 -1.15
N MET A 71 -5.96 8.61 -2.27
CA MET A 71 -5.39 9.96 -2.44
C MET A 71 -6.45 11.07 -2.31
N THR A 72 -7.73 10.72 -2.49
CA THR A 72 -8.87 11.61 -2.24
C THR A 72 -8.96 12.04 -0.79
N SER A 73 -8.55 11.21 0.17
CA SER A 73 -8.50 11.54 1.59
C SER A 73 -7.37 12.53 1.89
N THR A 74 -7.61 13.44 2.84
CA THR A 74 -6.54 14.27 3.40
C THR A 74 -5.89 13.48 4.51
N PRO A 75 -4.56 13.33 4.52
CA PRO A 75 -3.89 12.62 5.58
C PRO A 75 -3.86 13.46 6.87
N GLU A 76 -4.14 12.82 7.99
CA GLU A 76 -4.26 13.39 9.33
C GLU A 76 -3.41 12.54 10.29
N THR A 77 -2.66 13.18 11.18
CA THR A 77 -1.71 12.51 12.09
C THR A 77 -2.44 11.62 13.09
N GLU A 78 -3.56 12.13 13.60
CA GLU A 78 -4.45 11.49 14.56
C GLU A 78 -5.24 10.31 13.97
N VAL A 79 -5.37 10.24 12.63
CA VAL A 79 -6.10 9.17 11.95
C VAL A 79 -5.14 8.23 11.22
N GLN A 80 -4.64 8.63 10.05
CA GLN A 80 -3.74 7.78 9.24
C GLN A 80 -2.40 7.60 9.93
N GLY A 81 -1.92 8.60 10.66
CA GLY A 81 -0.63 8.51 11.37
C GLY A 81 -0.65 7.47 12.48
N ASN A 82 -1.70 7.47 13.30
CA ASN A 82 -1.91 6.44 14.32
C ASN A 82 -2.02 5.04 13.73
N PHE A 83 -2.78 4.89 12.63
CA PHE A 83 -2.88 3.61 11.92
C PHE A 83 -1.51 3.14 11.37
N ILE A 84 -0.71 4.03 10.79
CA ILE A 84 0.64 3.69 10.29
C ILE A 84 1.54 3.26 11.44
N ASN A 85 1.52 3.95 12.59
CA ASN A 85 2.33 3.60 13.76
C ASN A 85 1.96 2.22 14.32
N GLU A 86 0.67 1.94 14.49
CA GLU A 86 0.21 0.63 14.97
C GLU A 86 0.59 -0.47 13.98
N LEU A 87 0.40 -0.24 12.68
CA LEU A 87 0.72 -1.22 11.64
C LEU A 87 2.22 -1.48 11.54
N LYS A 88 3.04 -0.43 11.71
CA LYS A 88 4.50 -0.54 11.73
C LYS A 88 4.97 -1.39 12.90
N GLN A 89 4.42 -1.19 14.10
CA GLN A 89 4.75 -2.03 15.26
C GLN A 89 4.41 -3.49 14.99
N LYS A 90 3.19 -3.77 14.51
CA LYS A 90 2.77 -5.14 14.20
C LYS A 90 3.61 -5.80 13.10
N ALA A 91 3.95 -5.05 12.05
CA ALA A 91 4.80 -5.56 10.98
C ALA A 91 6.21 -5.91 11.50
N GLN A 92 6.78 -5.08 12.39
CA GLN A 92 8.05 -5.36 13.04
C GLN A 92 7.99 -6.63 13.90
N ASP A 93 6.96 -6.77 14.73
CA ASP A 93 6.77 -7.94 15.59
C ASP A 93 6.65 -9.25 14.76
N SER A 94 5.99 -9.17 13.60
CA SER A 94 5.82 -10.29 12.66
C SER A 94 6.98 -10.45 11.67
N LYS A 95 8.02 -9.60 11.74
CA LYS A 95 9.13 -9.53 10.77
C LYS A 95 8.69 -9.36 9.31
N ALA A 96 7.55 -8.70 9.10
CA ALA A 96 6.98 -8.41 7.79
C ALA A 96 7.51 -7.09 7.22
N LEU A 97 7.61 -7.01 5.89
CA LEU A 97 7.90 -5.75 5.20
C LEU A 97 6.63 -4.89 5.15
N LEU A 98 6.67 -3.66 5.65
CA LEU A 98 5.57 -2.70 5.52
C LEU A 98 5.78 -1.77 4.31
N ARG A 99 4.76 -1.66 3.45
CA ARG A 99 4.67 -0.68 2.38
C ARG A 99 3.33 0.05 2.40
N ILE A 100 3.32 1.27 1.87
CA ILE A 100 2.11 2.07 1.71
C ILE A 100 1.80 2.28 0.22
N VAL A 101 0.58 1.99 -0.19
CA VAL A 101 0.05 2.40 -1.50
C VAL A 101 -0.92 3.56 -1.29
N VAL A 102 -0.66 4.67 -1.99
CA VAL A 102 -1.59 5.78 -2.11
C VAL A 102 -2.31 5.64 -3.44
N ASP A 103 -3.55 5.17 -3.39
CA ASP A 103 -4.42 4.95 -4.55
C ASP A 103 -4.84 6.28 -5.18
N THR A 104 -4.32 6.52 -6.38
CA THR A 104 -4.56 7.74 -7.14
C THR A 104 -5.82 7.68 -8.00
N SER A 105 -6.42 6.51 -8.20
CA SER A 105 -7.48 6.26 -9.20
C SER A 105 -8.63 7.25 -9.09
N GLY A 106 -9.20 7.36 -7.88
CA GLY A 106 -10.34 8.24 -7.63
C GLY A 106 -10.01 9.73 -7.75
N PHE A 107 -8.76 10.12 -7.49
CA PHE A 107 -8.34 11.51 -7.61
C PHE A 107 -8.03 11.88 -9.06
N LEU A 108 -7.36 11.00 -9.81
CA LEU A 108 -7.09 11.18 -11.23
C LEU A 108 -8.40 11.27 -12.02
N ALA A 109 -9.38 10.42 -11.73
CA ALA A 109 -10.69 10.47 -12.38
C ALA A 109 -11.41 11.83 -12.20
N ARG A 110 -11.18 12.52 -11.08
CA ARG A 110 -11.80 13.82 -10.78
C ARG A 110 -11.00 15.02 -11.29
N PHE A 111 -9.67 14.91 -11.34
CA PHE A 111 -8.76 16.03 -11.58
C PHE A 111 -7.78 15.81 -12.73
N ALA A 112 -8.09 14.91 -13.67
CA ALA A 112 -7.25 14.62 -14.84
C ALA A 112 -6.85 15.89 -15.61
N ASN A 113 -7.74 16.88 -15.69
CA ASN A 113 -7.52 18.15 -16.39
C ASN A 113 -6.86 19.23 -15.50
N THR A 114 -6.34 18.87 -14.32
CA THR A 114 -5.69 19.82 -13.39
C THR A 114 -4.39 19.23 -12.83
N PRO A 115 -3.33 19.13 -13.65
CA PRO A 115 -2.06 18.49 -13.25
C PRO A 115 -1.44 19.09 -12.00
N GLN A 116 -1.52 20.41 -11.82
CA GLN A 116 -1.01 21.10 -10.63
C GLN A 116 -1.64 20.54 -9.35
N ARG A 117 -2.96 20.28 -9.36
CA ARG A 117 -3.68 19.75 -8.19
C ARG A 117 -3.25 18.32 -7.87
N ILE A 118 -2.91 17.51 -8.88
CA ILE A 118 -2.35 16.16 -8.70
C ILE A 118 -0.97 16.26 -8.05
N THR A 119 -0.10 17.12 -8.56
CA THR A 119 1.26 17.34 -8.02
C THR A 119 1.21 17.82 -6.58
N GLU A 120 0.37 18.81 -6.26
CA GLU A 120 0.18 19.31 -4.91
C GLU A 120 -0.32 18.23 -3.96
N ARG A 121 -1.28 17.41 -4.40
CA ARG A 121 -1.82 16.33 -3.56
C ARG A 121 -0.78 15.24 -3.32
N LYS A 122 0.00 14.84 -4.33
CA LYS A 122 1.13 13.91 -4.15
C LYS A 122 2.14 14.48 -3.16
N LYS A 123 2.53 15.75 -3.31
CA LYS A 123 3.45 16.43 -2.38
C LYS A 123 2.94 16.41 -0.94
N ASN A 124 1.65 16.68 -0.73
CA ASN A 124 1.04 16.64 0.60
C ASN A 124 1.11 15.23 1.23
N TRP A 125 0.80 14.19 0.46
CA TRP A 125 0.94 12.80 0.91
C TRP A 125 2.39 12.41 1.18
N SER A 126 3.34 12.79 0.32
CA SER A 126 4.77 12.51 0.54
C SER A 126 5.30 13.20 1.80
N ASN A 127 4.97 14.48 2.00
CA ASN A 127 5.36 15.22 3.21
C ASN A 127 4.77 14.59 4.48
N PHE A 128 3.54 14.10 4.39
CA PHE A 128 2.90 13.39 5.49
C PHE A 128 3.57 12.04 5.79
N LEU A 129 3.94 11.25 4.77
CA LEU A 129 4.51 9.92 4.96
C LEU A 129 5.99 9.95 5.38
N ALA A 130 6.74 10.99 5.01
CA ALA A 130 8.17 11.09 5.26
C ALA A 130 8.59 10.88 6.73
N PRO A 131 7.94 11.50 7.75
CA PRO A 131 8.30 11.30 9.15
C PRO A 131 8.13 9.86 9.66
N TYR A 132 7.30 9.04 9.00
CA TYR A 132 7.07 7.65 9.41
C TYR A 132 8.17 6.69 8.92
N GLY A 133 9.00 7.12 7.95
CA GLY A 133 10.09 6.30 7.40
C GLY A 133 9.58 4.99 6.78
N VAL A 134 8.46 5.06 6.05
CA VAL A 134 7.84 3.92 5.36
C VAL A 134 8.08 4.04 3.85
N SER A 135 8.30 2.90 3.18
CA SER A 135 8.34 2.86 1.73
C SER A 135 6.92 3.02 1.17
N PHE A 136 6.74 3.90 0.17
CA PHE A 136 5.42 4.17 -0.39
C PHE A 136 5.45 4.39 -1.91
N ALA A 137 4.30 4.15 -2.55
CA ALA A 137 4.09 4.41 -3.97
C ALA A 137 2.71 5.01 -4.24
N PHE A 138 2.63 5.93 -5.20
CA PHE A 138 1.38 6.41 -5.77
C PHE A 138 1.00 5.51 -6.94
N VAL A 139 -0.12 4.79 -6.83
CA VAL A 139 -0.55 3.81 -7.83
C VAL A 139 -1.95 4.12 -8.31
N ASN A 140 -2.21 4.06 -9.61
CA ASN A 140 -3.58 4.01 -10.13
C ASN A 140 -4.06 2.56 -10.05
N LEU A 141 -4.73 2.18 -8.97
CA LEU A 141 -5.21 0.80 -8.78
C LEU A 141 -6.25 0.33 -9.80
N THR A 142 -6.81 1.23 -10.62
CA THR A 142 -7.68 0.84 -11.75
C THR A 142 -6.94 0.52 -13.04
N ASP A 143 -5.66 0.92 -13.13
CA ASP A 143 -4.74 0.69 -14.25
C ASP A 143 -3.29 0.81 -13.75
N PRO A 144 -2.79 -0.20 -13.01
CA PRO A 144 -1.54 -0.07 -12.27
C PRO A 144 -0.30 -0.27 -13.16
N ASP A 145 0.66 0.65 -13.07
CA ASP A 145 1.99 0.50 -13.66
C ASP A 145 2.95 -0.16 -12.65
N VAL A 146 3.26 -1.43 -12.89
CA VAL A 146 4.16 -2.25 -12.07
C VAL A 146 5.56 -1.67 -11.97
N LYS A 147 6.10 -1.17 -13.08
CA LYS A 147 7.49 -0.68 -13.13
C LYS A 147 7.62 0.63 -12.38
N ASP A 148 6.66 1.53 -12.55
CA ASP A 148 6.62 2.80 -11.85
C ASP A 148 6.47 2.60 -10.33
N ALA A 149 5.53 1.75 -9.91
CA ALA A 149 5.33 1.46 -8.49
C ALA A 149 6.56 0.81 -7.83
N ALA A 150 7.20 -0.17 -8.50
CA ALA A 150 8.44 -0.77 -8.01
C ALA A 150 9.56 0.26 -7.82
N ALA A 151 9.73 1.16 -8.80
CA ALA A 151 10.73 2.22 -8.74
C ALA A 151 10.46 3.20 -7.58
N GLN A 152 9.19 3.56 -7.33
CA GLN A 152 8.81 4.42 -6.22
C GLN A 152 9.13 3.76 -4.85
N PHE A 153 8.85 2.47 -4.69
CA PHE A 153 9.16 1.76 -3.45
C PHE A 153 10.65 1.69 -3.12
N GLU A 154 11.52 1.59 -4.13
CA GLU A 154 12.98 1.59 -3.94
C GLU A 154 13.57 2.99 -3.68
N GLN A 155 12.94 4.05 -4.18
CA GLN A 155 13.35 5.44 -3.96
C GLN A 155 12.99 5.96 -2.56
N ALA A 156 11.95 5.41 -1.94
CA ALA A 156 11.46 5.83 -0.63
C ALA A 156 12.27 5.26 0.57
N LYS A 157 13.55 4.92 0.38
CA LYS A 157 14.46 4.36 1.39
C LYS A 157 15.26 5.42 2.14
#